data_AF-A0A6J7REK4-F1
#
_entry.id   AF-A0A6J7REK4-F1
#
_cell.length_a   1.000
_cell.length_b   1.000
_cell.length_c   1.000
_cell.angle_alpha   90.00
_cell.angle_beta   90.00
_cell.angle_gamma   90.00
#
_symmetry.space_group_name_H-M   'P 1'
#
loop_
_entity.id
_entity.type
_entity.pdbx_description
1 polymer ?
#
loop_
_entity_poly.entity_id
_entity_poly.type
_entity_poly.pdbx_seq_one_letter_code
_entity_poly.pdbx_strand_id
1 'polypeptide(L)' 'MLDAFAVVGEPDDIPRLMLARYGDLLDRISFYAPYRSDPEGWATVIDGFK' A
#
# COMPACT_ATOMS: atom_id res chain seq x y z
N MET A 1 17.26 -9.79 -0.56
CA MET A 1 15.95 -10.09 -1.16
C MET A 1 14.92 -9.33 -0.35
N LEU A 2 14.53 -8.12 -0.80
CA LEU A 2 13.66 -7.20 -0.04
C LEU A 2 12.20 -7.68 -0.09
N ASP A 3 11.81 -8.18 -1.25
CA ASP A 3 10.57 -8.89 -1.58
C ASP A 3 10.31 -10.16 -0.74
N ALA A 4 11.33 -10.69 -0.05
CA ALA A 4 11.14 -11.82 0.87
C ALA A 4 10.22 -11.45 2.05
N PHE A 5 10.27 -10.21 2.53
CA PHE A 5 9.51 -9.76 3.70
C PHE A 5 8.76 -8.44 3.50
N ALA A 6 9.05 -7.68 2.43
CA ALA A 6 8.36 -6.45 2.08
C ALA A 6 7.59 -6.61 0.76
N VAL A 7 6.58 -5.76 0.58
CA VAL A 7 5.97 -5.51 -0.72
C VAL A 7 6.63 -4.28 -1.31
N VAL A 8 7.08 -4.38 -2.56
CA VAL A 8 7.82 -3.34 -3.26
C VAL A 8 7.19 -3.12 -4.62
N GLY A 9 6.93 -1.86 -4.97
CA GLY A 9 6.32 -1.46 -6.23
C GLY A 9 6.15 0.06 -6.27
N GLU A 10 5.66 0.56 -7.40
CA GLU A 10 5.19 1.94 -7.51
C GLU A 10 4.00 2.17 -6.58
N PRO A 11 3.76 3.40 -6.08
CA PRO A 11 2.68 3.69 -5.15
C PRO A 11 1.31 3.12 -5.60
N ASP A 12 0.97 3.30 -6.87
CA ASP A 12 -0.30 2.85 -7.45
C ASP A 12 -0.43 1.31 -7.56
N ASP A 13 0.69 0.58 -7.54
CA ASP A 13 0.72 -0.88 -7.53
C ASP A 13 0.56 -1.48 -6.12
N ILE A 14 0.89 -0.71 -5.08
CA ILE A 14 0.92 -1.21 -3.69
C ILE A 14 -0.41 -1.84 -3.26
N PRO A 15 -1.59 -1.28 -3.55
CA PRO A 15 -2.85 -1.88 -3.13
C PRO A 15 -3.03 -3.30 -3.66
N ARG A 16 -2.85 -3.46 -4.98
CA ARG A 16 -2.93 -4.76 -5.65
C ARG A 16 -1.92 -5.77 -5.09
N LEU A 17 -0.67 -5.34 -4.89
CA LEU A 17 0.39 -6.22 -4.38
C LEU A 17 0.16 -6.63 -2.92
N MET A 18 -0.37 -5.73 -2.09
CA MET A 18 -0.71 -6.01 -0.69
C MET A 18 -1.85 -7.01 -0.58
N LEU A 19 -2.95 -6.77 -1.31
CA LEU A 19 -4.11 -7.68 -1.32
C LEU A 19 -3.73 -9.07 -1.83
N ALA A 20 -2.91 -9.16 -2.88
CA ALA A 20 -2.45 -10.44 -3.41
C ALA A 20 -1.63 -11.27 -2.39
N ARG A 21 -0.90 -10.61 -1.50
CA ARG A 21 -0.02 -11.29 -0.53
C ARG A 21 -0.69 -11.51 0.83
N TYR A 22 -1.57 -10.60 1.25
CA TYR A 22 -2.07 -10.51 2.61
C TYR A 22 -3.57 -10.26 2.74
N GLY A 23 -4.32 -10.19 1.64
CA GLY A 23 -5.75 -9.84 1.63
C GLY A 23 -6.63 -10.76 2.47
N ASP A 24 -6.25 -12.04 2.59
CA ASP A 24 -6.99 -13.02 3.40
C ASP A 24 -6.48 -13.13 4.85
N LEU A 25 -5.47 -12.33 5.22
CA LEU A 25 -4.78 -12.42 6.51
C LEU A 25 -4.90 -11.13 7.34
N LEU A 26 -4.98 -9.97 6.69
CA LEU A 26 -4.97 -8.66 7.35
C LEU A 26 -6.32 -7.96 7.16
N ASP A 27 -6.94 -7.57 8.27
CA ASP A 27 -8.17 -6.76 8.25
C ASP A 27 -7.91 -5.25 8.09
N ARG A 28 -6.69 -4.79 8.40
CA ARG A 28 -6.36 -3.36 8.43
C ARG A 28 -4.91 -3.08 8.10
N ILE A 29 -4.70 -2.08 7.25
CA ILE A 29 -3.40 -1.51 6.90
C ILE A 29 -3.41 -0.02 7.23
N SER A 30 -2.32 0.50 7.78
CA SER A 30 -2.16 1.93 8.10
C SER A 30 -0.91 2.47 7.42
N PHE A 31 -1.06 3.58 6.70
CA PHE A 31 0.04 4.25 6.03
C PHE A 31 0.62 5.35 6.90
N TYR A 32 1.94 5.34 7.05
CA TYR A 32 2.66 6.47 7.62
C TYR A 32 3.05 7.44 6.50
N ALA A 33 2.15 8.39 6.22
CA ALA A 33 2.42 9.44 5.24
C ALA A 33 3.45 10.44 5.81
N PRO A 34 4.54 10.74 5.10
CA PRO A 34 5.53 11.73 5.54
C PRO A 34 4.93 13.14 5.62
N TYR A 35 5.53 14.01 6.44
CA TYR A 35 5.13 15.41 6.57
C TYR A 35 5.28 16.16 5.23
N ARG A 36 4.26 16.96 4.87
CA ARG A 36 4.14 17.63 3.55
C ARG A 36 4.20 16.66 2.35
N SER A 37 3.54 15.52 2.46
CA SER A 37 3.36 14.61 1.32
C SER A 37 2.16 15.00 0.45
N ASP A 38 2.15 14.50 -0.78
CA ASP A 38 1.10 14.73 -1.78
C ASP A 38 -0.24 14.08 -1.36
N PRO A 39 -1.27 14.86 -1.00
CA PRO A 39 -2.55 14.32 -0.57
C PRO A 39 -3.28 13.54 -1.67
N GLU A 40 -3.13 13.93 -2.94
CA GLU A 40 -3.84 13.30 -4.06
C GLU A 40 -3.27 11.92 -4.35
N GLY A 41 -1.94 11.79 -4.40
CA GLY A 41 -1.27 10.49 -4.52
C GLY A 41 -1.67 9.52 -3.41
N TRP A 42 -1.72 9.98 -2.15
CA TRP A 42 -2.18 9.11 -1.05
C TRP A 42 -3.65 8.72 -1.16
N ALA A 43 -4.52 9.62 -1.62
CA ALA A 43 -5.92 9.30 -1.85
C ALA A 43 -6.06 8.19 -2.90
N THR A 44 -5.32 8.26 -4.00
CA THR A 44 -5.29 7.22 -5.04
C THR A 44 -4.85 5.86 -4.48
N VAL A 45 -3.75 5.84 -3.70
CA VAL A 45 -3.27 4.60 -3.07
C VAL A 45 -4.32 4.01 -2.13
N ILE A 46 -4.93 4.83 -1.26
CA ILE A 46 -5.93 4.37 -0.30
C ILE A 46 -7.20 3.87 -1.01
N ASP A 47 -7.62 4.52 -2.09
CA ASP A 47 -8.81 4.12 -2.86
C ASP A 47 -8.63 2.73 -3.50
N GLY A 48 -7.40 2.36 -3.88
CA GLY A 48 -7.09 1.03 -4.42
C GLY A 48 -7.25 -0.15 -3.44
N PHE A 49 -7.50 0.11 -2.14
CA PHE A 49 -7.80 -0.92 -1.15
C PHE A 49 -9.31 -1.16 -0.93
N LYS A 50 -10.18 -0.41 -1.62
CA LYS A 50 -11.63 -0.63 -1.60
C LYS A 50 -12.04 -1.67 -2.65
#